data_AF-A0A7J3VBL8-F1
#
_entry.id   AF-A0A7J3VBL8-F1
#
_cell.length_a   1.000
_cell.length_b   1.000
_cell.length_c   1.000
_cell.angle_alpha   90.00
_cell.angle_beta   90.00
_cell.angle_gamma   90.00
#
_symmetry.space_group_name_H-M   'P 1'
#
loop_
_entity.id
_entity.type
_entity.pdbx_description
1 polymer ?
#
loop_
_entity_poly.entity_id
_entity_poly.type
_entity_poly.pdbx_seq_one_letter_code
_entity_poly.pdbx_strand_id
1 'polypeptide(L)'
;MDGFLVNETPLRVGVGREPPLGSAVDIAVYMVNGIPCIPGSSLKGLFRSYLESIAASKGYKVHEPWDERAVEEEAERGDFCPICGIFGNTELASHVRVYDAYPKDGIFHKFQKTGIAIDREFGSVRPGLGPFVEELISPKTRWTFRMDIINIDIYPEKSTDDARVQLLKTLFQTLTSIGLNIGSRKSVGCGLIRLEEAKWCRYELSDGLLRMVCGGEIK
;
A
#
# COMPACT_ATOMS: atom_id res chain seq x y z
N MET A 1 -8.91 -9.07 6.65
CA MET A 1 -8.68 -9.31 5.22
C MET A 1 -7.33 -9.94 5.09
N ASP A 2 -7.20 -11.03 4.35
CA ASP A 2 -5.95 -11.78 4.21
C ASP A 2 -5.77 -12.28 2.77
N GLY A 3 -4.54 -12.55 2.37
CA GLY A 3 -4.24 -13.09 1.04
C GLY A 3 -2.76 -13.00 0.71
N PHE A 4 -2.43 -12.95 -0.57
CA PHE A 4 -1.06 -12.76 -1.03
C PHE A 4 -0.97 -11.61 -2.03
N LEU A 5 -0.15 -10.60 -1.72
CA LEU A 5 0.26 -9.64 -2.73
C LEU A 5 1.33 -10.30 -3.61
N VAL A 6 1.17 -10.26 -4.92
CA VAL A 6 2.13 -10.81 -5.88
C VAL A 6 2.67 -9.67 -6.72
N ASN A 7 3.98 -9.49 -6.74
CA ASN A 7 4.58 -8.48 -7.59
C ASN A 7 4.70 -8.99 -9.03
N GLU A 8 3.89 -8.46 -9.93
CA GLU A 8 3.87 -8.79 -11.36
C GLU A 8 5.12 -8.31 -12.09
N THR A 9 5.72 -7.23 -11.59
CA THR A 9 6.95 -6.64 -12.13
C THR A 9 8.03 -6.59 -11.04
N PRO A 10 9.30 -6.29 -11.40
CA PRO A 10 10.35 -6.16 -10.39
C PRO A 10 9.97 -5.14 -9.32
N LEU A 11 10.22 -5.47 -8.07
CA LEU A 11 9.81 -4.66 -6.93
C LEU A 11 11.01 -4.05 -6.22
N ARG A 12 10.93 -2.75 -5.93
CA ARG A 12 11.86 -2.07 -5.01
C ARG A 12 11.11 -1.14 -4.05
N VAL A 13 10.98 -1.58 -2.81
CA VAL A 13 10.68 -0.71 -1.67
C VAL A 13 12.01 -0.28 -1.09
N GLY A 14 12.32 1.02 -1.14
CA GLY A 14 13.60 1.55 -0.67
C GLY A 14 13.57 1.87 0.83
N VAL A 15 14.76 1.95 1.44
CA VAL A 15 14.97 2.31 2.85
C VAL A 15 14.65 3.77 3.20
N GLY A 16 14.37 4.63 2.21
CA GLY A 16 14.07 6.06 2.40
C GLY A 16 15.27 6.92 2.83
N ARG A 17 16.46 6.33 3.03
CA ARG A 17 17.73 6.98 3.35
C ARG A 17 18.84 6.49 2.41
N GLU A 18 19.98 7.19 2.38
CA GLU A 18 21.17 6.72 1.66
C GLU A 18 21.55 5.28 2.10
N PRO A 19 22.10 4.45 1.19
CA PRO A 19 22.57 3.12 1.55
C PRO A 19 23.58 3.19 2.71
N PRO A 20 23.63 2.19 3.60
CA PRO A 20 24.68 2.11 4.60
C PRO A 20 26.08 2.20 3.97
N LEU A 21 26.99 2.95 4.59
CA LEU A 21 28.40 3.03 4.19
C LEU A 21 28.97 1.61 3.98
N GLY A 22 29.47 1.32 2.78
CA GLY A 22 29.97 -0.01 2.39
C GLY A 22 28.99 -0.89 1.62
N SER A 23 27.79 -0.40 1.27
CA SER A 23 26.88 -1.10 0.35
C SER A 23 27.52 -1.33 -1.02
N ALA A 24 27.44 -2.56 -1.54
CA ALA A 24 27.86 -2.91 -2.90
C ALA A 24 26.88 -2.42 -4.00
N VAL A 25 25.75 -1.82 -3.59
CA VAL A 25 24.73 -1.24 -4.47
C VAL A 25 24.43 0.21 -4.09
N ASP A 26 24.21 1.05 -5.11
CA ASP A 26 23.87 2.45 -4.92
C ASP A 26 22.44 2.62 -4.41
N ILE A 27 21.56 1.65 -4.70
CA ILE A 27 20.16 1.69 -4.24
C ILE A 27 19.68 0.29 -3.84
N ALA A 28 19.40 0.12 -2.54
CA ALA A 28 19.05 -1.17 -1.93
C ALA A 28 17.54 -1.36 -1.70
N VAL A 29 17.14 -2.64 -1.58
CA VAL A 29 15.80 -3.01 -1.09
C VAL A 29 15.75 -2.85 0.44
N TYR A 30 14.59 -2.48 0.97
CA TYR A 30 14.32 -2.46 2.40
C TYR A 30 14.29 -3.89 2.97
N MET A 31 15.15 -4.14 3.95
CA MET A 31 15.32 -5.46 4.57
C MET A 31 15.11 -5.36 6.08
N VAL A 32 14.43 -6.36 6.65
CA VAL A 32 14.31 -6.57 8.09
C VAL A 32 14.96 -7.92 8.40
N ASN A 33 16.02 -7.91 9.20
CA ASN A 33 16.78 -9.12 9.57
C ASN A 33 17.21 -9.99 8.36
N GLY A 34 17.59 -9.35 7.25
CA GLY A 34 18.03 -10.06 6.03
C GLY A 34 16.92 -10.58 5.12
N ILE A 35 15.65 -10.30 5.44
CA ILE A 35 14.48 -10.65 4.62
C ILE A 35 13.87 -9.35 4.07
N PRO A 36 13.54 -9.26 2.77
CA PRO A 36 12.89 -8.07 2.24
C PRO A 36 11.49 -7.96 2.84
N CYS A 37 11.04 -6.73 3.08
CA CYS A 37 9.72 -6.45 3.63
C CYS A 37 9.07 -5.33 2.84
N ILE A 38 7.76 -5.43 2.62
CA ILE A 38 6.95 -4.28 2.23
C ILE A 38 6.32 -3.75 3.53
N PRO A 39 6.75 -2.58 4.03
CA PRO A 39 6.22 -2.04 5.27
C PRO A 39 4.71 -1.77 5.15
N GLY A 40 3.97 -2.06 6.23
CA GLY A 40 2.55 -1.76 6.33
C GLY A 40 2.25 -0.28 6.15
N SER A 41 3.18 0.61 6.54
CA SER A 41 3.11 2.05 6.29
C SER A 41 3.19 2.40 4.79
N SER A 42 4.02 1.69 4.02
CA SER A 42 4.12 1.86 2.56
C SER A 42 2.86 1.38 1.85
N LEU A 43 2.31 0.25 2.28
CA LEU A 43 1.02 -0.25 1.78
C LEU A 43 -0.12 0.70 2.13
N LYS A 44 -0.20 1.13 3.39
CA LYS A 44 -1.23 2.07 3.86
C LYS A 44 -1.15 3.40 3.12
N GLY A 45 0.05 3.93 2.91
CA GLY A 45 0.27 5.14 2.11
C GLY A 45 -0.18 4.97 0.65
N LEU A 46 0.17 3.85 0.01
CA LEU A 46 -0.30 3.53 -1.34
C LEU A 46 -1.84 3.49 -1.42
N PHE A 47 -2.48 2.77 -0.50
CA PHE A 47 -3.94 2.62 -0.49
C PHE A 47 -4.63 3.96 -0.23
N ARG A 48 -4.08 4.77 0.68
CA ARG A 48 -4.56 6.12 0.97
C ARG A 48 -4.53 7.00 -0.27
N SER A 49 -3.35 7.16 -0.90
CA SER A 49 -3.20 8.02 -2.08
C SER A 49 -4.02 7.55 -3.28
N TYR A 50 -4.16 6.22 -3.46
CA TYR A 50 -5.04 5.67 -4.47
C TYR A 50 -6.50 6.06 -4.21
N LEU A 51 -6.98 5.85 -2.98
CA LEU A 51 -8.38 6.16 -2.63
C LEU A 51 -8.68 7.66 -2.58
N GLU A 52 -7.72 8.51 -2.23
CA GLU A 52 -7.84 9.98 -2.35
C GLU A 52 -8.14 10.38 -3.79
N SER A 53 -7.41 9.80 -4.76
CA SER A 53 -7.63 10.05 -6.19
C SER A 53 -9.02 9.60 -6.65
N ILE A 54 -9.46 8.42 -6.21
CA ILE A 54 -10.79 7.88 -6.54
C ILE A 54 -11.89 8.72 -5.88
N ALA A 55 -11.74 9.09 -4.61
CA ALA A 55 -12.70 9.89 -3.88
C ALA A 55 -12.89 11.27 -4.51
N ALA A 56 -11.78 11.94 -4.87
CA ALA A 56 -11.81 13.20 -5.59
C ALA A 56 -12.54 13.06 -6.95
N SER A 57 -12.28 11.98 -7.70
CA SER A 57 -12.97 11.74 -8.99
C SER A 57 -14.48 11.50 -8.85
N LYS A 58 -14.92 11.03 -7.68
CA LYS A 58 -16.35 10.83 -7.34
C LYS A 58 -17.01 12.09 -6.77
N GLY A 59 -16.26 13.19 -6.63
CA GLY A 59 -16.77 14.46 -6.13
C GLY A 59 -16.86 14.56 -4.60
N TYR A 60 -16.23 13.64 -3.86
CA TYR A 60 -16.15 13.77 -2.40
C TYR A 60 -15.17 14.89 -2.04
N LYS A 61 -15.53 15.68 -1.01
CA LYS A 61 -14.58 16.62 -0.38
C LYS A 61 -13.49 15.81 0.31
N VAL A 62 -12.26 15.93 -0.16
CA VAL A 62 -11.06 15.35 0.44
C VAL A 62 -10.05 16.46 0.65
N HIS A 63 -9.23 16.34 1.68
CA HIS A 63 -8.14 17.26 1.97
C HIS A 63 -6.91 16.46 2.37
N GLU A 64 -5.77 17.14 2.37
CA GLU A 64 -4.54 16.52 2.81
C GLU A 64 -4.56 16.29 4.33
N PRO A 65 -3.96 15.19 4.83
CA PRO A 65 -3.95 14.89 6.27
C PRO A 65 -3.16 15.88 7.13
N TRP A 66 -2.33 16.72 6.50
CA TRP A 66 -1.53 17.76 7.15
C TRP A 66 -2.13 19.17 7.01
N ASP A 67 -3.31 19.29 6.39
CA ASP A 67 -4.08 20.54 6.45
C ASP A 67 -4.74 20.62 7.83
N GLU A 68 -3.98 21.13 8.81
CA GLU A 68 -4.38 21.22 10.22
C GLU A 68 -5.74 21.90 10.37
N ARG A 69 -5.96 22.98 9.62
CA ARG A 69 -7.22 23.73 9.65
C ARG A 69 -8.38 22.88 9.15
N ALA A 70 -8.22 22.18 8.02
CA ALA A 70 -9.29 21.33 7.51
C ALA A 70 -9.60 20.16 8.46
N VAL A 71 -8.58 19.59 9.11
CA VAL A 71 -8.70 18.52 10.11
C VAL A 71 -9.46 19.01 11.34
N GLU A 72 -9.11 20.19 11.88
CA GLU A 72 -9.80 20.80 13.01
C GLU A 72 -11.27 21.09 12.66
N GLU A 73 -11.53 21.71 11.51
CA GLU A 73 -12.89 22.03 11.05
C GLU A 73 -13.77 20.77 10.87
N GLU A 74 -13.24 19.65 10.36
CA GLU A 74 -14.01 18.41 10.25
C GLU A 74 -14.23 17.73 11.61
N ALA A 75 -13.24 17.79 12.51
CA ALA A 75 -13.34 17.24 13.86
C ALA A 75 -14.40 17.98 14.70
N GLU A 76 -14.42 19.32 14.65
CA GLU A 76 -15.44 20.14 15.30
C GLU A 76 -16.85 19.84 14.79
N ARG A 77 -16.98 19.59 13.49
CA ARG A 77 -18.26 19.22 12.86
C ARG A 77 -18.69 17.78 13.17
N GLY A 78 -17.75 16.91 13.54
CA GLY A 78 -17.98 15.46 13.69
C GLY A 78 -18.28 14.75 12.37
N ASP A 79 -18.01 15.39 11.23
CA ASP A 79 -18.30 14.88 9.88
C ASP A 79 -17.00 14.84 9.07
N PHE A 80 -16.30 13.72 9.22
CA PHE A 80 -14.99 13.47 8.62
C PHE A 80 -15.13 13.07 7.16
N CYS A 81 -14.20 13.53 6.32
CA CYS A 81 -14.15 13.08 4.94
C CYS A 81 -13.95 11.55 4.86
N PRO A 82 -14.38 10.90 3.76
CA PRO A 82 -14.29 9.44 3.65
C PRO A 82 -12.86 8.88 3.81
N ILE A 83 -11.83 9.65 3.44
CA ILE A 83 -10.44 9.24 3.57
C ILE A 83 -9.99 9.26 5.03
N CYS A 84 -10.22 10.34 5.77
CA CYS A 84 -9.97 10.41 7.21
C CYS A 84 -10.80 9.34 7.95
N GLY A 85 -12.05 9.13 7.55
CA GLY A 85 -12.92 8.08 8.09
C GLY A 85 -12.43 6.64 7.86
N ILE A 86 -11.46 6.40 6.97
CA ILE A 86 -10.78 5.10 6.78
C ILE A 86 -9.40 5.11 7.45
N PHE A 87 -8.55 6.07 7.05
CA PHE A 87 -7.12 6.06 7.35
C PHE A 87 -6.74 6.85 8.61
N GLY A 88 -7.68 7.60 9.19
CA GLY A 88 -7.46 8.50 10.32
C GLY A 88 -6.69 9.77 9.95
N ASN A 89 -6.63 10.67 10.91
CA ASN A 89 -5.84 11.91 10.92
C ASN A 89 -5.33 12.13 12.36
N THR A 90 -4.94 13.36 12.73
CA THR A 90 -4.48 13.68 14.09
C THR A 90 -5.59 13.66 15.15
N GLU A 91 -6.85 13.88 14.75
CA GLU A 91 -8.05 13.93 15.62
C GLU A 91 -8.87 12.62 15.61
N LEU A 92 -8.73 11.79 14.57
CA LEU A 92 -9.48 10.56 14.36
C LEU A 92 -8.54 9.36 14.20
N ALA A 93 -8.73 8.36 15.07
CA ALA A 93 -8.04 7.09 14.98
C ALA A 93 -8.36 6.36 13.66
N SER A 94 -7.35 5.74 13.06
CA SER A 94 -7.56 4.98 11.84
C SER A 94 -8.41 3.74 12.05
N HIS A 95 -9.39 3.56 11.16
CA HIS A 95 -10.23 2.37 11.07
C HIS A 95 -9.57 1.20 10.33
N VAL A 96 -8.35 1.38 9.81
CA VAL A 96 -7.62 0.33 9.11
C VAL A 96 -6.21 0.15 9.66
N ARG A 97 -5.84 -1.11 9.90
CA ARG A 97 -4.49 -1.53 10.26
C ARG A 97 -3.94 -2.41 9.14
N VAL A 98 -2.85 -1.97 8.54
CA VAL A 98 -2.17 -2.70 7.45
C VAL A 98 -0.86 -3.22 8.00
N TYR A 99 -0.66 -4.53 7.88
CA TYR A 99 0.51 -5.22 8.44
C TYR A 99 1.64 -5.25 7.41
N ASP A 100 2.87 -5.37 7.93
CA ASP A 100 4.04 -5.63 7.10
C ASP A 100 3.86 -6.92 6.30
N ALA A 101 4.24 -6.87 5.02
CA ALA A 101 4.15 -8.01 4.12
C ALA A 101 5.54 -8.60 3.87
N TYR A 102 5.67 -9.90 4.15
CA TYR A 102 6.90 -10.66 4.01
C TYR A 102 6.76 -11.71 2.91
N PRO A 103 7.86 -12.12 2.24
CA PRO A 103 7.82 -13.20 1.27
C PRO A 103 7.27 -14.48 1.91
N LYS A 104 6.33 -15.12 1.24
CA LYS A 104 5.75 -16.40 1.66
C LYS A 104 6.88 -17.42 1.83
N ASP A 105 6.91 -18.08 2.98
CA ASP A 105 7.92 -19.08 3.36
C ASP A 105 9.37 -18.54 3.30
N GLY A 106 9.55 -17.21 3.33
CA GLY A 106 10.85 -16.57 3.15
C GLY A 106 11.44 -16.68 1.74
N ILE A 107 10.65 -17.09 0.74
CA ILE A 107 11.11 -17.33 -0.62
C ILE A 107 11.11 -16.02 -1.41
N PHE A 108 12.29 -15.54 -1.80
CA PHE A 108 12.47 -14.41 -2.70
C PHE A 108 13.76 -14.56 -3.51
N HIS A 109 13.82 -13.88 -4.65
CA HIS A 109 15.06 -13.77 -5.44
C HIS A 109 15.40 -12.30 -5.62
N LYS A 110 16.64 -11.93 -5.26
CA LYS A 110 17.18 -10.59 -5.50
C LYS A 110 18.02 -10.59 -6.75
N PHE A 111 17.95 -9.51 -7.51
CA PHE A 111 18.84 -9.29 -8.63
C PHE A 111 19.26 -7.83 -8.70
N GLN A 112 20.38 -7.60 -9.39
CA GLN A 112 20.90 -6.27 -9.64
C GLN A 112 20.62 -5.87 -11.08
N LYS A 113 20.33 -4.59 -11.28
CA LYS A 113 20.13 -4.00 -12.60
C LYS A 113 20.87 -2.68 -12.69
N THR A 114 21.65 -2.51 -13.76
CA THR A 114 22.30 -1.23 -14.06
C THR A 114 21.28 -0.26 -14.63
N GLY A 115 21.17 0.91 -14.00
CA GLY A 115 20.42 2.07 -14.47
C GLY A 115 21.34 3.13 -15.07
N ILE A 116 20.80 3.91 -16.01
CA ILE A 116 21.46 5.07 -16.60
C ILE A 116 20.64 6.31 -16.27
N ALA A 117 21.29 7.32 -15.70
CA ALA A 117 20.75 8.66 -15.63
C ALA A 117 21.08 9.36 -16.95
N ILE A 118 20.07 9.77 -17.70
CA ILE A 118 20.26 10.44 -18.99
C ILE A 118 20.22 11.95 -18.75
N ASP A 119 21.25 12.65 -19.24
CA ASP A 119 21.24 14.09 -19.38
C ASP A 119 20.28 14.46 -20.53
N ARG A 120 19.21 15.19 -20.22
CA ARG A 120 18.17 15.50 -21.22
C ARG A 120 18.59 16.57 -22.23
N GLU A 121 19.62 17.35 -21.92
CA GLU A 121 20.16 18.38 -22.83
C GLU A 121 21.14 17.75 -23.82
N PHE A 122 22.04 16.89 -23.33
CA PHE A 122 23.11 16.31 -24.15
C PHE A 122 22.84 14.87 -24.64
N GLY A 123 21.80 14.20 -24.14
CA GLY A 123 21.45 12.82 -24.48
C GLY A 123 22.45 11.76 -23.99
N SER A 124 23.45 12.16 -23.20
CA SER A 124 24.53 11.32 -22.67
C SER A 124 24.23 10.82 -21.26
N VAL A 125 25.10 9.98 -20.70
CA VAL A 125 25.04 9.62 -19.28
C VAL A 125 25.35 10.86 -18.46
N ARG A 126 24.45 11.20 -17.52
CA ARG A 126 24.62 12.34 -16.63
C ARG A 126 25.76 12.07 -15.64
N PRO A 127 26.86 12.85 -15.68
CA PRO A 127 27.99 12.64 -14.79
C PRO A 127 27.58 12.71 -13.32
N GLY A 128 28.08 11.78 -12.50
CA GLY A 128 27.82 11.73 -11.05
C GLY A 128 26.45 11.17 -10.65
N LEU A 129 25.54 10.91 -11.60
CA LEU A 129 24.21 10.34 -11.34
C LEU A 129 23.98 8.98 -12.02
N GLY A 130 24.87 8.58 -12.93
CA GLY A 130 24.91 7.23 -13.49
C GLY A 130 26.25 6.91 -14.15
N PRO A 131 26.50 5.64 -14.54
CA PRO A 131 25.66 4.47 -14.27
C PRO A 131 25.54 4.18 -12.77
N PHE A 132 24.43 3.55 -12.37
CA PHE A 132 24.19 3.15 -10.98
C PHE A 132 23.60 1.74 -10.94
N VAL A 133 23.82 1.02 -9.85
CA VAL A 133 23.33 -0.35 -9.66
C VAL A 133 22.16 -0.33 -8.67
N GLU A 134 21.01 -0.83 -9.14
CA GLU A 134 19.80 -0.98 -8.33
C GLU A 134 19.61 -2.44 -7.95
N GLU A 135 19.30 -2.70 -6.68
CA GLU A 135 18.78 -3.99 -6.23
C GLU A 135 17.26 -4.02 -6.36
N LEU A 136 16.74 -5.13 -6.87
CA LEU A 136 15.30 -5.38 -7.01
C LEU A 136 14.96 -6.80 -6.58
N ILE A 137 13.70 -6.99 -6.18
CA ILE A 137 13.11 -8.32 -6.01
C ILE A 137 12.50 -8.77 -7.34
N SER A 138 12.78 -10.01 -7.72
CA SER A 138 12.25 -10.63 -8.93
C SER A 138 10.72 -10.62 -8.95
N PRO A 139 10.11 -10.49 -10.14
CA PRO A 139 8.68 -10.74 -10.34
C PRO A 139 8.23 -12.08 -9.75
N LYS A 140 6.93 -12.18 -9.50
CA LYS A 140 6.22 -13.36 -9.01
C LYS A 140 6.58 -13.79 -7.59
N THR A 141 7.21 -12.91 -6.81
CA THR A 141 7.34 -13.13 -5.37
C THR A 141 5.98 -12.94 -4.71
N ARG A 142 5.57 -13.89 -3.87
CA ARG A 142 4.32 -13.83 -3.11
C ARG A 142 4.61 -13.25 -1.73
N TRP A 143 3.86 -12.24 -1.34
CA TRP A 143 4.01 -11.51 -0.09
C TRP A 143 2.76 -11.71 0.76
N THR A 144 2.90 -12.05 2.03
CA THR A 144 1.77 -12.19 2.95
C THR A 144 1.01 -10.87 3.06
N PHE A 145 -0.30 -10.88 2.85
CA PHE A 145 -1.14 -9.70 3.03
C PHE A 145 -2.07 -9.89 4.20
N ARG A 146 -2.11 -8.91 5.10
CA ARG A 146 -3.10 -8.79 6.16
C ARG A 146 -3.50 -7.33 6.35
N MET A 147 -4.81 -7.12 6.41
CA MET A 147 -5.41 -5.83 6.71
C MET A 147 -6.63 -6.02 7.61
N ASP A 148 -6.61 -5.40 8.77
CA ASP A 148 -7.75 -5.36 9.69
C ASP A 148 -8.54 -4.07 9.41
N ILE A 149 -9.86 -4.20 9.36
CA ILE A 149 -10.81 -3.11 9.10
C ILE A 149 -11.78 -3.10 10.27
N ILE A 150 -11.87 -1.96 10.96
CA ILE A 150 -12.47 -1.82 12.27
C ILE A 150 -13.64 -0.84 12.16
N ASN A 151 -14.84 -1.27 12.54
CA ASN A 151 -16.06 -0.45 12.51
C ASN A 151 -16.41 0.10 11.10
N ILE A 152 -16.06 -0.64 10.05
CA ILE A 152 -16.51 -0.39 8.67
C ILE A 152 -16.94 -1.75 8.09
N ASP A 153 -18.25 -1.92 7.90
CA ASP A 153 -18.83 -3.18 7.43
C ASP A 153 -18.80 -3.25 5.89
N ILE A 154 -17.87 -4.04 5.36
CA ILE A 154 -17.67 -4.16 3.90
C ILE A 154 -18.43 -5.36 3.32
N TYR A 155 -18.43 -6.47 4.06
CA TYR A 155 -19.01 -7.75 3.68
C TYR A 155 -19.82 -8.34 4.86
N PRO A 156 -20.87 -9.14 4.59
CA PRO A 156 -21.35 -9.60 3.28
C PRO A 156 -22.28 -8.61 2.55
N GLU A 157 -22.51 -7.43 3.13
CA GLU A 157 -23.42 -6.42 2.60
C GLU A 157 -23.08 -6.04 1.15
N LYS A 158 -24.08 -6.14 0.27
CA LYS A 158 -23.86 -5.92 -1.17
C LYS A 158 -23.87 -4.44 -1.55
N SER A 159 -24.75 -3.65 -0.93
CA SER A 159 -24.95 -2.24 -1.24
C SER A 159 -25.05 -1.41 0.05
N THR A 160 -24.41 -0.25 0.04
CA THR A 160 -24.48 0.75 1.10
C THR A 160 -24.14 2.12 0.52
N ASP A 161 -24.73 3.17 1.08
CA ASP A 161 -24.42 4.57 0.74
C ASP A 161 -23.16 5.08 1.47
N ASP A 162 -22.57 4.26 2.34
CA ASP A 162 -21.32 4.60 3.00
C ASP A 162 -20.16 4.68 1.99
N ALA A 163 -19.72 5.91 1.72
CA ALA A 163 -18.60 6.21 0.84
C ALA A 163 -17.33 5.42 1.21
N ARG A 164 -17.09 5.16 2.49
CA ARG A 164 -15.91 4.43 2.97
C ARG A 164 -15.93 2.99 2.49
N VAL A 165 -17.09 2.33 2.60
CA VAL A 165 -17.27 0.95 2.12
C VAL A 165 -17.10 0.88 0.61
N GLN A 166 -17.68 1.83 -0.12
CA GLN A 166 -17.54 1.88 -1.58
C GLN A 166 -16.08 2.07 -2.01
N LEU A 167 -15.34 2.96 -1.37
CA LEU A 167 -13.92 3.19 -1.63
C LEU A 167 -13.10 1.93 -1.32
N LEU A 168 -13.30 1.30 -0.17
CA LEU A 168 -12.57 0.07 0.17
C LEU A 168 -12.90 -1.09 -0.78
N LYS A 169 -14.15 -1.23 -1.22
CA LYS A 169 -14.52 -2.19 -2.28
C LYS A 169 -13.78 -1.90 -3.59
N THR A 170 -13.69 -0.63 -4.00
CA THR A 170 -12.90 -0.24 -5.18
C THR A 170 -11.42 -0.58 -5.00
N LEU A 171 -10.82 -0.33 -3.84
CA LEU A 171 -9.43 -0.72 -3.55
C LEU A 171 -9.21 -2.22 -3.78
N PHE A 172 -10.03 -3.08 -3.16
CA PHE A 172 -9.87 -4.52 -3.29
C PHE A 172 -10.15 -4.99 -4.71
N GLN A 173 -11.17 -4.46 -5.38
CA GLN A 173 -11.45 -4.76 -6.79
C GLN A 173 -10.26 -4.40 -7.68
N THR A 174 -9.63 -3.24 -7.48
CA THR A 174 -8.45 -2.84 -8.25
C THR A 174 -7.27 -3.74 -7.96
N LEU A 175 -7.01 -4.06 -6.68
CA LEU A 175 -5.93 -4.97 -6.30
C LEU A 175 -6.10 -6.37 -6.90
N THR A 176 -7.32 -6.91 -6.97
CA THR A 176 -7.57 -8.25 -7.54
C THR A 176 -7.60 -8.26 -9.07
N SER A 177 -8.03 -7.17 -9.73
CA SER A 177 -8.25 -7.14 -11.19
C SER A 177 -7.10 -6.56 -12.01
N ILE A 178 -6.53 -5.42 -11.62
CA ILE A 178 -5.54 -4.65 -12.42
C ILE A 178 -4.20 -4.56 -11.67
N GLY A 179 -4.24 -4.39 -10.35
CA GLY A 179 -3.09 -4.17 -9.48
C GLY A 179 -2.78 -2.68 -9.25
N LEU A 180 -1.83 -2.41 -8.35
CA LEU A 180 -1.33 -1.08 -8.01
C LEU A 180 0.20 -1.07 -8.00
N ASN A 181 0.83 0.06 -8.30
CA ASN A 181 2.28 0.20 -8.24
C ASN A 181 2.75 0.68 -6.85
N ILE A 182 3.54 -0.15 -6.16
CA ILE A 182 4.16 0.18 -4.87
C ILE A 182 5.67 0.45 -4.99
N GLY A 183 6.19 1.23 -4.06
CA GLY A 183 7.62 1.50 -3.94
C GLY A 183 8.08 2.52 -4.97
N SER A 184 9.29 2.29 -5.48
CA SER A 184 10.02 3.24 -6.33
C SER A 184 10.15 2.73 -7.76
N ARG A 185 10.60 3.60 -8.68
CA ARG A 185 10.73 3.29 -10.12
C ARG A 185 9.38 2.93 -10.78
N LYS A 186 8.27 3.42 -10.24
CA LYS A 186 6.90 3.21 -10.75
C LYS A 186 6.74 3.71 -12.19
N SER A 187 7.33 4.86 -12.53
CA SER A 187 7.27 5.45 -13.88
C SER A 187 7.95 4.63 -14.96
N VAL A 188 8.83 3.68 -14.59
CA VAL A 188 9.49 2.74 -15.51
C VAL A 188 8.97 1.31 -15.35
N GLY A 189 7.77 1.15 -14.81
CA GLY A 189 7.03 -0.12 -14.76
C GLY A 189 7.34 -1.02 -13.56
N CYS A 190 8.09 -0.56 -12.56
CA CYS A 190 8.38 -1.38 -11.38
C CYS A 190 7.22 -1.37 -10.36
N GLY A 191 7.19 -2.40 -9.53
CA GLY A 191 6.37 -2.49 -8.33
C GLY A 191 4.89 -2.73 -8.55
N LEU A 192 4.45 -3.21 -9.72
CA LEU A 192 3.05 -3.60 -9.90
C LEU A 192 2.75 -4.81 -9.02
N ILE A 193 1.80 -4.66 -8.09
CA ILE A 193 1.33 -5.70 -7.18
C ILE A 193 -0.15 -6.00 -7.40
N ARG A 194 -0.52 -7.28 -7.34
CA ARG A 194 -1.91 -7.77 -7.35
C ARG A 194 -2.20 -8.57 -6.09
N LEU A 195 -3.46 -8.60 -5.67
CA LEU A 195 -3.90 -9.44 -4.56
C LEU A 195 -4.49 -10.75 -5.09
N GLU A 196 -3.91 -11.87 -4.67
CA GLU A 196 -4.35 -13.23 -4.97
C GLU A 196 -4.85 -13.95 -3.71
N GLU A 197 -5.71 -14.96 -3.91
CA GLU A 197 -6.30 -15.77 -2.82
C GLU A 197 -6.90 -14.90 -1.70
N ALA A 198 -7.53 -13.80 -2.10
CA ALA A 198 -8.06 -12.78 -1.22
C ALA A 198 -9.25 -13.30 -0.41
N LYS A 199 -9.16 -13.19 0.91
CA LYS A 199 -10.16 -13.69 1.87
C LYS A 199 -10.54 -12.60 2.86
N TRP A 200 -11.77 -12.69 3.34
CA TRP A 200 -12.29 -11.82 4.39
C TRP A 200 -12.94 -12.67 5.49
N CYS A 201 -12.78 -12.23 6.73
CA CYS A 201 -13.46 -12.77 7.90
C CYS A 201 -13.99 -11.58 8.70
N ARG A 202 -15.26 -11.64 9.11
CA ARG A 202 -15.89 -10.66 9.99
C ARG A 202 -15.88 -11.21 11.41
N TYR A 203 -15.47 -10.36 12.34
CA TYR A 203 -15.47 -10.63 13.76
C TYR A 203 -16.36 -9.62 14.47
N GLU A 204 -17.11 -10.08 15.46
CA GLU A 204 -17.94 -9.22 16.30
C GLU A 204 -17.57 -9.42 17.77
N LEU A 205 -17.60 -8.33 18.52
CA LEU A 205 -17.42 -8.36 19.97
C LEU A 205 -18.73 -8.78 20.62
N SER A 206 -18.76 -9.99 21.18
CA SER A 206 -19.92 -10.52 21.91
C SER A 206 -19.46 -11.09 23.25
N ASP A 207 -20.10 -10.67 24.33
CA ASP A 207 -19.75 -11.06 25.71
C ASP A 207 -18.26 -10.82 26.06
N GLY A 208 -17.68 -9.72 25.56
CA GLY A 208 -16.27 -9.37 25.78
C GLY A 208 -15.26 -10.21 24.97
N LEU A 209 -15.72 -11.09 24.09
CA LEU A 209 -14.87 -11.90 23.22
C LEU A 209 -15.09 -11.54 21.74
N LEU A 210 -14.00 -11.45 20.99
CA LEU A 210 -14.06 -11.38 19.52
C LEU A 210 -14.41 -12.77 18.97
N ARG A 211 -15.57 -12.88 18.33
CA ARG A 211 -16.02 -14.12 17.69
C ARG A 211 -16.10 -13.92 16.18
N MET A 212 -15.57 -14.89 15.44
CA MET A 212 -15.75 -14.92 13.98
C MET A 212 -17.21 -15.26 13.66
N VAL A 213 -17.89 -14.39 12.93
CA VAL A 213 -19.32 -14.57 12.59
C VAL A 213 -19.52 -15.08 11.18
N CYS A 214 -18.69 -14.64 10.23
CA CYS A 214 -18.75 -15.09 8.83
C CYS A 214 -17.44 -14.80 8.10
N GLY A 215 -17.29 -15.35 6.90
CA GLY A 215 -16.16 -15.10 6.02
C GLY A 215 -16.42 -15.55 4.60
N GLY A 216 -15.50 -15.22 3.69
CA GLY A 216 -15.60 -15.58 2.29
C GLY A 216 -14.38 -15.16 1.49
N GLU A 217 -14.46 -15.39 0.18
CA GLU A 217 -13.44 -14.96 -0.78
C GLU A 217 -13.84 -13.63 -1.40
N ILE A 218 -12.83 -12.81 -1.72
CA ILE A 218 -12.99 -11.61 -2.53
C ILE A 218 -12.73 -12.02 -3.97
N LYS A 219 -13.73 -11.86 -4.83
CA LYS A 219 -13.65 -12.14 -6.27
C LYS A 219 -13.34 -10.86 -7.04
#